data_AF-A0A840A2X7-F1
#
_entry.id   AF-A0A840A2X7-F1
#
_cell.length_a   1.000
_cell.length_b   1.000
_cell.length_c   1.000
_cell.angle_alpha   90.00
_cell.angle_beta   90.00
_cell.angle_gamma   90.00
#
_symmetry.space_group_name_H-M   'P 1'
#
loop_
_entity.id
_entity.type
_entity.pdbx_description
1 polymer ?
#
loop_
_entity_poly.entity_id
_entity_poly.type
_entity_poly.pdbx_seq_one_letter_code
_entity_poly.pdbx_strand_id
1 'polypeptide(L)'
;MAGPMERRLTAILAADVVGYSRLVEADEEATLARFAGHLHELIEPTIAARRGRIIKTAGDGLLAAFDSVIEALNCAIQIQRGMASLNDGVPEDEQIRFRVGVNAADVVIDGDDILGDGVNVAARLEGLAEPGGIWVSARVQEDAQGRVDVGFDDVGEQSLKNMTRPVRVYRVLLDGEAETAPTSGLALPDKPSMVVLPFQYFGAEAENDYFADAVTDDVVTALSRWRWFFVIDRNTSFTYKGRSVDARQVGRDLGVRYVLEGSVRRAGERVRVNVRLIESASAQQIWADALDRNMADLFALQDEITEHVVAAIEPAMLDTEAARIARKSLADLSALDCFQRGMWHFNRMSEPDYHQALGLFRQSIARDPVLALGYVGLARMLYGGAIYGWSEQPVADLEEARAAARRAVALDPRDAYGYFAGAGAALYLGRHDEALEQAQRALSLNPNFAFGHFRLGQVLIYSGQPAQAVGPIERSLRLSPYDPQIAPMLQLLALAHYQARNYDEAVRHAQSAVRLNDSRAAAILAAGLARLGRFEDARSAYPLDVRERARAEAPRLVTYANPEDERHLREGVRLAFLGGDEDERAY
;
A
#
# COMPACT_ATOMS: atom_id res chain seq x y z
N MET A 1 -60.56 15.67 28.31
CA MET A 1 -60.12 14.50 27.55
C MET A 1 -59.02 14.97 26.62
N ALA A 2 -57.77 14.60 26.86
CA ALA A 2 -56.68 14.89 25.92
C ALA A 2 -56.98 14.16 24.61
N GLY A 3 -56.92 14.86 23.48
CA GLY A 3 -57.11 14.26 22.16
C GLY A 3 -56.09 13.15 21.89
N PRO A 4 -56.32 12.29 20.87
CA PRO A 4 -55.37 11.26 20.51
C PRO A 4 -54.00 11.88 20.19
N MET A 5 -52.95 11.48 20.91
CA MET A 5 -51.57 11.89 20.67
C MET A 5 -51.11 11.30 19.34
N GLU A 6 -51.02 12.14 18.30
CA GLU A 6 -50.61 11.72 16.97
C GLU A 6 -49.07 11.73 16.86
N ARG A 7 -48.51 10.60 16.43
CA ARG A 7 -47.07 10.47 16.14
C ARG A 7 -46.83 10.58 14.66
N ARG A 8 -45.87 11.42 14.27
CA ARG A 8 -45.50 11.65 12.87
C ARG A 8 -43.99 11.74 12.72
N LEU A 9 -43.47 11.19 11.63
CA LEU A 9 -42.10 11.40 11.21
C LEU A 9 -41.94 12.84 10.72
N THR A 10 -41.10 13.61 11.40
CA THR A 10 -40.95 15.06 11.18
C THR A 10 -39.47 15.41 11.08
N ALA A 11 -39.12 16.28 10.14
CA ALA A 11 -37.82 16.92 10.09
C ALA A 11 -37.81 18.17 10.97
N ILE A 12 -36.83 18.27 11.84
CA ILE A 12 -36.75 19.26 12.91
C ILE A 12 -35.50 20.09 12.66
N LEU A 13 -35.66 21.40 12.53
CA LEU A 13 -34.59 22.38 12.41
C LEU A 13 -34.50 23.16 13.72
N ALA A 14 -33.38 23.05 14.41
CA ALA A 14 -33.02 23.89 15.54
C ALA A 14 -31.96 24.90 15.10
N ALA A 15 -32.09 26.16 15.48
CA ALA A 15 -31.09 27.18 15.23
C ALA A 15 -30.90 28.09 16.44
N ASP A 16 -29.69 28.59 16.65
CA ASP A 16 -29.34 29.50 17.75
C ASP A 16 -28.33 30.57 17.32
N VAL A 17 -28.39 31.75 17.92
CA VAL A 17 -27.48 32.86 17.61
C VAL A 17 -26.19 32.77 18.43
N VAL A 18 -25.05 32.76 17.74
CA VAL A 18 -23.74 32.67 18.37
C VAL A 18 -23.42 33.93 19.16
N GLY A 19 -23.23 33.77 20.47
CA GLY A 19 -22.76 34.85 21.35
C GLY A 19 -23.80 35.93 21.58
N TYR A 20 -25.09 35.61 21.48
CA TYR A 20 -26.20 36.55 21.62
C TYR A 20 -26.11 37.40 22.90
N SER A 21 -25.82 36.80 24.06
CA SER A 21 -25.68 37.54 25.32
C SER A 21 -24.58 38.62 25.28
N ARG A 22 -23.49 38.37 24.55
CA ARG A 22 -22.39 39.35 24.37
C ARG A 22 -22.81 40.50 23.45
N LEU A 23 -23.57 40.21 22.39
CA LEU A 23 -24.09 41.23 21.47
C LEU A 23 -25.09 42.15 22.19
N VAL A 24 -25.96 41.57 23.02
CA VAL A 24 -26.91 42.32 23.85
C VAL A 24 -26.19 43.17 24.92
N GLU A 25 -25.12 42.67 25.53
CA GLU A 25 -24.33 43.46 26.50
C GLU A 25 -23.62 44.66 25.85
N ALA A 26 -23.21 44.53 24.57
CA ALA A 26 -22.56 45.60 23.83
C ALA A 26 -23.54 46.70 23.40
N ASP A 27 -24.70 46.32 22.84
CA ASP A 27 -25.79 47.22 22.46
C ASP A 27 -27.11 46.44 22.36
N GLU A 28 -27.90 46.48 23.44
CA GLU A 28 -29.16 45.74 23.57
C GLU A 28 -30.20 46.17 22.53
N GLU A 29 -30.39 47.48 22.35
CA GLU A 29 -31.44 48.02 21.46
C GLU A 29 -31.11 47.73 19.99
N ALA A 30 -29.85 47.93 19.57
CA ALA A 30 -29.44 47.67 18.19
C ALA A 30 -29.42 46.17 17.86
N THR A 31 -29.02 45.31 18.80
CA THR A 31 -28.98 43.86 18.59
C THR A 31 -30.39 43.26 18.49
N LEU A 32 -31.31 43.69 19.37
CA LEU A 32 -32.70 43.25 19.31
C LEU A 32 -33.39 43.69 18.01
N ALA A 33 -33.16 44.93 17.57
CA ALA A 33 -33.72 45.45 16.32
C ALA A 33 -33.19 44.67 15.10
N ARG A 34 -31.87 44.40 15.03
CA ARG A 34 -31.26 43.62 13.95
C ARG A 34 -31.77 42.18 13.93
N PHE A 35 -31.79 41.51 15.07
CA PHE A 35 -32.28 40.14 15.17
C PHE A 35 -33.75 40.03 14.76
N ALA A 36 -34.61 40.94 15.23
CA ALA A 36 -36.01 41.01 14.82
C ALA A 36 -36.18 41.28 13.32
N GLY A 37 -35.33 42.15 12.74
CA GLY A 37 -35.29 42.40 11.29
C GLY A 37 -34.94 41.13 10.51
N HIS A 38 -33.88 40.42 10.89
CA HIS A 38 -33.45 39.18 10.22
C HIS A 38 -34.50 38.07 10.34
N LEU A 39 -35.19 37.97 11.49
CA LEU A 39 -36.30 37.04 11.68
C LEU A 39 -37.43 37.33 10.69
N HIS A 40 -37.86 38.59 10.59
CA HIS A 40 -39.00 38.97 9.75
C HIS A 40 -38.69 38.99 8.23
N GLU A 41 -37.49 39.41 7.86
CA GLU A 41 -37.10 39.62 6.46
C GLU A 41 -36.57 38.35 5.78
N LEU A 42 -35.89 37.47 6.54
CA LEU A 42 -35.26 36.27 5.98
C LEU A 42 -35.85 34.98 6.54
N ILE A 43 -35.91 34.82 7.86
CA ILE A 43 -36.16 33.50 8.48
C ILE A 43 -37.62 33.07 8.34
N GLU A 44 -38.58 33.90 8.76
CA GLU A 44 -40.01 33.60 8.67
C GLU A 44 -40.46 33.34 7.21
N PRO A 45 -40.08 34.17 6.22
CA PRO A 45 -40.44 33.91 4.82
C PRO A 45 -39.81 32.63 4.27
N THR A 46 -38.55 32.32 4.63
CA THR A 46 -37.84 31.14 4.13
C THR A 46 -38.46 29.84 4.66
N ILE A 47 -38.88 29.83 5.92
CA ILE A 47 -39.59 28.70 6.54
C ILE A 47 -40.97 28.52 5.91
N ALA A 48 -41.74 29.60 5.78
CA ALA A 48 -43.08 29.56 5.21
C ALA A 48 -43.08 29.10 3.73
N ALA A 49 -42.14 29.59 2.92
CA ALA A 49 -41.99 29.21 1.51
C ALA A 49 -41.76 27.70 1.33
N ARG A 50 -41.21 27.03 2.34
CA ARG A 50 -40.90 25.59 2.35
C ARG A 50 -41.88 24.76 3.15
N ARG A 51 -43.05 25.33 3.47
CA ARG A 51 -44.11 24.68 4.24
C ARG A 51 -43.62 24.21 5.62
N GLY A 52 -42.62 24.89 6.17
CA GLY A 52 -42.20 24.71 7.55
C GLY A 52 -43.14 25.44 8.49
N ARG A 53 -43.22 24.94 9.72
CA ARG A 53 -43.95 25.56 10.82
C ARG A 53 -42.98 25.92 11.93
N ILE A 54 -42.96 27.20 12.33
CA ILE A 54 -42.23 27.62 13.53
C ILE A 54 -42.99 27.07 14.74
N ILE A 55 -42.28 26.32 15.58
CA ILE A 55 -42.82 25.72 16.80
C ILE A 55 -42.61 26.66 17.97
N LYS A 56 -41.39 27.18 18.13
CA LYS A 56 -41.04 28.13 19.18
C LYS A 56 -39.88 29.02 18.77
N THR A 57 -39.92 30.24 19.29
CA THR A 57 -38.83 31.21 19.32
C THR A 57 -38.60 31.55 20.79
N ALA A 58 -37.40 31.28 21.32
CA ALA A 58 -37.09 31.51 22.72
C ALA A 58 -35.75 32.26 22.82
N GLY A 59 -35.83 33.58 22.95
CA GLY A 59 -34.64 34.43 22.95
C GLY A 59 -33.91 34.36 21.60
N ASP A 60 -32.71 33.82 21.63
CA ASP A 60 -31.80 33.55 20.51
C ASP A 60 -32.09 32.24 19.75
N GLY A 61 -32.87 31.33 20.35
CA GLY A 61 -33.18 30.02 19.78
C GLY A 61 -34.45 29.98 18.93
N LEU A 62 -34.39 29.24 17.83
CA LEU A 62 -35.49 28.96 16.90
C LEU A 62 -35.67 27.45 16.72
N LEU A 63 -36.91 26.97 16.79
CA LEU A 63 -37.26 25.60 16.44
C LEU A 63 -38.37 25.59 15.40
N ALA A 64 -38.13 24.88 14.29
CA ALA A 64 -39.09 24.71 13.20
C ALA A 64 -39.24 23.23 12.82
N ALA A 65 -40.45 22.87 12.38
CA ALA A 65 -40.82 21.53 11.96
C ALA A 65 -41.23 21.51 10.48
N PHE A 66 -40.86 20.44 9.78
CA PHE A 66 -41.14 20.24 8.37
C PHE A 66 -41.59 18.80 8.12
N ASP A 67 -42.49 18.63 7.16
CA ASP A 67 -42.95 17.33 6.70
C ASP A 67 -41.96 16.64 5.74
N SER A 68 -40.91 17.34 5.32
CA SER A 68 -39.89 16.87 4.37
C SER A 68 -38.49 17.25 4.85
N VAL A 69 -37.60 16.26 4.87
CA VAL A 69 -36.17 16.43 5.18
C VAL A 69 -35.50 17.36 4.18
N ILE A 70 -35.82 17.22 2.89
CA ILE A 70 -35.23 18.04 1.82
C ILE A 70 -35.62 19.50 1.99
N GLU A 71 -36.89 19.76 2.34
CA GLU A 71 -37.36 21.12 2.59
C GLU A 71 -36.74 21.72 3.85
N ALA A 72 -36.62 20.96 4.93
CA ALA A 72 -35.93 21.41 6.14
C ALA A 72 -34.47 21.79 5.85
N LEU A 73 -33.76 20.95 5.08
CA LEU A 73 -32.36 21.18 4.77
C LEU A 73 -32.18 22.36 3.80
N ASN A 74 -32.99 22.46 2.75
CA ASN A 74 -32.97 23.62 1.85
C ASN A 74 -33.33 24.91 2.58
N CYS A 75 -34.19 24.85 3.61
CA CYS A 75 -34.47 25.99 4.48
C CYS A 75 -33.22 26.41 5.25
N ALA A 76 -32.54 25.46 5.90
CA ALA A 76 -31.30 25.72 6.64
C ALA A 76 -30.22 26.33 5.74
N ILE A 77 -30.02 25.77 4.53
CA ILE A 77 -29.05 26.26 3.54
C ILE A 77 -29.35 27.69 3.13
N GLN A 78 -30.62 28.01 2.83
CA GLN A 78 -31.00 29.37 2.46
C GLN A 78 -30.90 30.37 3.61
N ILE A 79 -31.23 29.97 4.83
CA ILE A 79 -31.03 30.82 6.01
C ILE A 79 -29.54 31.13 6.16
N GLN A 80 -28.65 30.14 6.10
CA GLN A 80 -27.21 30.41 6.24
C GLN A 80 -26.64 31.25 5.10
N ARG A 81 -26.99 30.95 3.83
CA ARG A 81 -26.56 31.76 2.67
C ARG A 81 -27.09 33.20 2.76
N GLY A 82 -28.36 33.39 3.13
CA GLY A 82 -28.96 34.72 3.30
C GLY A 82 -28.34 35.50 4.46
N MET A 83 -28.04 34.82 5.57
CA MET A 83 -27.36 35.42 6.71
C MET A 83 -25.92 35.82 6.38
N ALA A 84 -25.20 35.03 5.58
CA ALA A 84 -23.89 35.42 5.08
C ALA A 84 -23.98 36.72 4.27
N SER A 85 -24.93 36.82 3.33
CA SER A 85 -25.16 38.04 2.56
C SER A 85 -25.59 39.25 3.39
N LEU A 86 -26.37 39.06 4.47
CA LEU A 86 -26.75 40.15 5.38
C LEU A 86 -25.59 40.62 6.27
N ASN A 87 -24.62 39.75 6.53
CA ASN A 87 -23.41 40.09 7.29
C ASN A 87 -22.30 40.69 6.41
N ASP A 88 -22.44 40.68 5.07
CA ASP A 88 -21.47 41.28 4.17
C ASP A 88 -21.36 42.80 4.42
N GLY A 89 -20.17 43.24 4.83
CA GLY A 89 -19.89 44.65 5.16
C GLY A 89 -20.28 45.07 6.58
N VAL A 90 -20.76 44.17 7.43
CA VAL A 90 -21.00 44.40 8.86
C VAL A 90 -19.73 44.08 9.66
N PRO A 91 -19.30 44.91 10.62
CA PRO A 91 -18.18 44.62 11.52
C PRO A 91 -18.34 43.27 12.24
N GLU A 92 -17.25 42.49 12.37
CA GLU A 92 -17.31 41.11 12.88
C GLU A 92 -17.90 41.00 14.31
N ASP A 93 -17.67 42.01 15.13
CA ASP A 93 -18.18 42.10 16.49
C ASP A 93 -19.70 42.36 16.57
N GLU A 94 -20.30 42.78 15.46
CA GLU A 94 -21.72 43.09 15.28
C GLU A 94 -22.49 42.08 14.42
N GLN A 95 -21.80 41.10 13.82
CA GLN A 95 -22.42 40.10 12.95
C GLN A 95 -23.29 39.11 13.73
N ILE A 96 -24.48 38.82 13.20
CA ILE A 96 -25.38 37.77 13.72
C ILE A 96 -25.09 36.50 12.94
N ARG A 97 -24.52 35.48 13.58
CA ARG A 97 -24.26 34.17 12.97
C ARG A 97 -25.08 33.10 13.65
N PHE A 98 -25.76 32.25 12.87
CA PHE A 98 -26.53 31.13 13.42
C PHE A 98 -25.72 29.83 13.41
N ARG A 99 -25.99 28.97 14.39
CA ARG A 99 -25.73 27.54 14.31
C ARG A 99 -27.02 26.82 13.96
N VAL A 100 -26.96 25.78 13.13
CA VAL A 100 -28.16 25.05 12.73
C VAL A 100 -27.95 23.55 12.85
N GLY A 101 -28.93 22.88 13.45
CA GLY A 101 -29.01 21.42 13.59
C GLY A 101 -30.27 20.86 12.94
N VAL A 102 -30.15 19.84 12.09
CA VAL A 102 -31.29 19.19 11.43
C VAL A 102 -31.34 17.70 11.74
N ASN A 103 -32.49 17.23 12.23
CA ASN A 103 -32.73 15.82 12.53
C ASN A 103 -34.09 15.35 12.02
N ALA A 104 -34.23 14.07 11.67
CA ALA A 104 -35.49 13.47 11.26
C ALA A 104 -35.89 12.33 12.22
N ALA A 105 -37.03 12.47 12.89
CA ALA A 105 -37.47 11.51 13.90
C ALA A 105 -38.99 11.48 14.07
N ASP A 106 -39.50 10.39 14.64
CA ASP A 106 -40.90 10.32 15.06
C ASP A 106 -41.09 11.19 16.30
N VAL A 107 -41.95 12.20 16.18
CA VAL A 107 -42.32 13.12 17.26
C VAL A 107 -43.79 13.02 17.58
N VAL A 108 -44.15 13.36 18.81
CA VAL A 108 -45.53 13.55 19.25
C VAL A 108 -45.90 15.01 19.02
N ILE A 109 -47.01 15.25 18.32
CA ILE A 109 -47.58 16.60 18.15
C ILE A 109 -48.49 16.89 19.34
N ASP A 110 -48.20 17.95 20.09
CA ASP A 110 -49.00 18.43 21.22
C ASP A 110 -49.47 19.87 20.97
N GLY A 111 -50.62 20.00 20.30
CA GLY A 111 -51.15 21.29 19.87
C GLY A 111 -50.22 22.01 18.89
N ASP A 112 -49.57 23.07 19.37
CA ASP A 112 -48.63 23.88 18.61
C ASP A 112 -47.16 23.51 18.88
N ASP A 113 -46.90 22.55 19.77
CA ASP A 113 -45.56 22.08 20.15
C ASP A 113 -45.25 20.66 19.61
N ILE A 114 -43.96 20.31 19.59
CA ILE A 114 -43.48 18.95 19.27
C ILE A 114 -42.64 18.38 20.42
N LEU A 115 -42.96 17.15 20.80
CA LEU A 115 -42.30 16.45 21.90
C LEU A 115 -41.64 15.16 21.41
N GLY A 116 -40.40 14.91 21.83
CA GLY A 116 -39.70 13.66 21.58
C GLY A 116 -38.19 13.80 21.59
N ASP A 117 -37.50 12.66 21.67
CA ASP A 117 -36.03 12.61 21.67
C ASP A 117 -35.42 13.23 20.41
N GLY A 118 -36.15 13.19 19.29
CA GLY A 118 -35.75 13.81 18.03
C GLY A 118 -35.50 15.31 18.11
N VAL A 119 -36.26 16.03 18.95
CA VAL A 119 -36.08 17.48 19.18
C VAL A 119 -34.77 17.74 19.91
N ASN A 120 -34.47 16.90 20.91
CA ASN A 120 -33.22 16.99 21.66
C ASN A 120 -32.02 16.72 20.75
N VAL A 121 -32.11 15.76 19.83
CA VAL A 121 -31.04 15.50 18.85
C VAL A 121 -30.79 16.73 17.98
N ALA A 122 -31.84 17.35 17.40
CA ALA A 122 -31.69 18.55 16.57
C ALA A 122 -30.99 19.70 17.32
N ALA A 123 -31.41 20.00 18.55
CA ALA A 123 -30.81 21.04 19.38
C ALA A 123 -29.34 20.72 19.77
N ARG A 124 -28.99 19.43 19.91
CA ARG A 124 -27.60 19.05 20.19
C ARG A 124 -26.71 19.13 18.97
N LEU A 125 -27.23 18.81 17.79
CA LEU A 125 -26.53 19.01 16.52
C LEU A 125 -26.25 20.50 16.29
N GLU A 126 -27.24 21.35 16.56
CA GLU A 126 -27.08 22.81 16.54
C GLU A 126 -25.95 23.25 17.48
N GLY A 127 -25.96 22.82 18.75
CA GLY A 127 -24.92 23.21 19.71
C GLY A 127 -23.51 22.73 19.37
N LEU A 128 -23.37 21.72 18.49
CA LEU A 128 -22.08 21.24 17.99
C LEU A 128 -21.61 21.96 16.72
N ALA A 129 -22.53 22.59 15.98
CA ALA A 129 -22.21 23.27 14.74
C ALA A 129 -21.31 24.49 14.96
N GLU A 130 -20.40 24.72 14.02
CA GLU A 130 -19.64 25.98 13.94
C GLU A 130 -20.56 27.18 13.63
N PRO A 131 -20.18 28.42 14.00
CA PRO A 131 -20.93 29.63 13.61
C PRO A 131 -21.07 29.74 12.08
N GLY A 132 -22.29 29.81 11.57
CA GLY A 132 -22.59 29.77 10.14
C GLY A 132 -22.76 28.35 9.56
N GLY A 133 -22.51 27.31 10.37
CA GLY A 133 -22.56 25.91 9.97
C GLY A 133 -23.95 25.27 10.07
N ILE A 134 -24.11 24.14 9.38
CA ILE A 134 -25.29 23.28 9.46
C ILE A 134 -24.83 21.85 9.72
N TRP A 135 -25.30 21.26 10.82
CA TRP A 135 -25.01 19.88 11.18
C TRP A 135 -26.26 19.03 11.12
N VAL A 136 -26.15 17.83 10.56
CA VAL A 136 -27.29 16.95 10.30
C VAL A 136 -27.06 15.53 10.80
N SER A 137 -28.13 14.87 11.22
CA SER A 137 -28.09 13.42 11.52
C SER A 137 -27.86 12.58 10.26
N ALA A 138 -27.33 11.36 10.41
CA ALA A 138 -27.17 10.40 9.31
C ALA A 138 -28.44 10.21 8.48
N ARG A 139 -29.60 10.08 9.13
CA ARG A 139 -30.88 9.92 8.43
C ARG A 139 -31.21 11.10 7.52
N VAL A 140 -30.90 12.32 7.97
CA VAL A 140 -31.12 13.54 7.17
C VAL A 140 -30.17 13.57 5.97
N GLN A 141 -28.91 13.17 6.17
CA GLN A 141 -27.93 13.06 5.08
C GLN A 141 -28.34 12.00 4.06
N GLU A 142 -28.73 10.80 4.49
CA GLU A 142 -29.19 9.70 3.64
C GLU A 142 -30.41 10.09 2.78
N ASP A 143 -31.39 10.77 3.36
CA ASP A 143 -32.60 11.20 2.67
C ASP A 143 -32.35 12.37 1.69
N ALA A 144 -31.31 13.17 1.92
CA ALA A 144 -30.97 14.36 1.14
C ALA A 144 -29.87 14.14 0.09
N GLN A 145 -29.05 13.09 0.22
CA GLN A 145 -27.90 12.84 -0.66
C GLN A 145 -28.33 12.78 -2.14
N GLY A 146 -27.71 13.61 -2.98
CA GLY A 146 -28.00 13.71 -4.42
C GLY A 146 -29.31 14.44 -4.76
N ARG A 147 -29.99 15.03 -3.77
CA ARG A 147 -31.26 15.78 -3.93
C ARG A 147 -31.17 17.24 -3.50
N VAL A 148 -30.04 17.64 -2.92
CA VAL A 148 -29.71 19.03 -2.53
C VAL A 148 -28.37 19.42 -3.14
N ASP A 149 -28.22 20.71 -3.43
CA ASP A 149 -27.02 21.28 -4.08
C ASP A 149 -25.98 21.73 -3.06
N VAL A 150 -25.51 20.79 -2.24
CA VAL A 150 -24.48 20.96 -1.20
C VAL A 150 -23.75 19.64 -0.95
N GLY A 151 -22.51 19.72 -0.45
CA GLY A 151 -21.75 18.54 0.00
C GLY A 151 -22.03 18.19 1.47
N PHE A 152 -21.59 17.00 1.89
CA PHE A 152 -21.62 16.57 3.29
C PHE A 152 -20.24 16.04 3.71
N ASP A 153 -19.79 16.42 4.89
CA ASP A 153 -18.57 15.93 5.54
C ASP A 153 -18.95 15.06 6.74
N ASP A 154 -18.41 13.84 6.82
CA ASP A 154 -18.76 12.88 7.87
C ASP A 154 -17.94 13.16 9.14
N VAL A 155 -18.62 13.62 10.19
CA VAL A 155 -18.01 13.95 11.48
C VAL A 155 -17.94 12.71 12.40
N GLY A 156 -18.45 11.57 11.94
CA GLY A 156 -18.45 10.30 12.67
C GLY A 156 -19.50 10.24 13.78
N GLU A 157 -19.33 9.25 14.67
CA GLU A 157 -20.25 9.00 15.77
C GLU A 157 -20.03 9.97 16.94
N GLN A 158 -21.08 10.73 17.27
CA GLN A 158 -21.09 11.67 18.39
C GLN A 158 -21.92 11.12 19.55
N SER A 159 -21.32 11.07 20.73
CA SER A 159 -22.02 10.72 21.97
C SER A 159 -22.72 11.95 22.53
N LEU A 160 -24.01 12.08 22.25
CA LEU A 160 -24.81 13.20 22.74
C LEU A 160 -25.19 13.00 24.21
N LYS A 161 -25.11 14.07 25.01
CA LYS A 161 -25.46 14.05 26.43
C LYS A 161 -26.90 13.52 26.62
N ASN A 162 -27.06 12.53 27.49
CA ASN A 162 -28.32 11.84 27.81
C ASN A 162 -28.86 10.91 26.71
N MET A 163 -28.01 10.41 25.80
CA MET A 163 -28.39 9.37 24.83
C MET A 163 -27.55 8.11 25.03
N THR A 164 -28.21 6.95 24.98
CA THR A 164 -27.57 5.63 25.16
C THR A 164 -26.88 5.13 23.88
N ARG A 165 -27.22 5.70 22.72
CA ARG A 165 -26.64 5.35 21.42
C ARG A 165 -25.98 6.58 20.79
N PRO A 166 -24.76 6.44 20.25
CA PRO A 166 -24.15 7.51 19.50
C PRO A 166 -24.96 7.81 18.24
N VAL A 167 -24.96 9.07 17.82
CA VAL A 167 -25.59 9.53 16.57
C VAL A 167 -24.47 9.87 15.60
N ARG A 168 -24.48 9.29 14.40
CA ARG A 168 -23.54 9.68 13.35
C ARG A 168 -23.98 11.01 12.74
N VAL A 169 -23.03 11.93 12.62
CA VAL A 169 -23.28 13.35 12.30
C VAL A 169 -22.52 13.75 11.06
N TYR A 170 -23.15 14.60 10.24
CA TYR A 170 -22.57 15.15 9.03
C TYR A 170 -22.64 16.67 9.07
N ARG A 171 -21.56 17.34 8.65
CA ARG A 171 -21.54 18.79 8.41
C ARG A 171 -21.93 19.05 6.95
N VAL A 172 -22.79 20.03 6.71
CA VAL A 172 -23.16 20.47 5.35
C VAL A 172 -22.13 21.47 4.85
N LEU A 173 -21.65 21.28 3.63
CA LEU A 173 -20.67 22.16 2.99
C LEU A 173 -21.41 23.19 2.11
N LEU A 174 -21.43 24.44 2.56
CA LEU A 174 -22.04 25.57 1.85
C LEU A 174 -21.04 26.17 0.83
N ASP A 175 -21.54 26.63 -0.33
CA ASP A 175 -20.74 27.09 -1.47
C ASP A 175 -19.54 27.97 -1.07
N GLY A 176 -18.34 27.60 -1.50
CA GLY A 176 -17.12 28.39 -1.29
C GLY A 176 -16.24 27.93 -0.12
N GLU A 177 -16.71 27.03 0.75
CA GLU A 177 -15.85 26.34 1.75
C GLU A 177 -15.19 25.07 1.16
N ALA A 178 -14.73 25.16 -0.10
CA ALA A 178 -13.67 24.30 -0.56
C ALA A 178 -12.36 24.81 0.08
N GLU A 179 -11.76 23.98 0.93
CA GLU A 179 -10.50 24.21 1.65
C GLU A 179 -10.58 25.12 2.89
N THR A 180 -10.77 24.52 4.08
CA THR A 180 -10.04 24.86 5.36
C THR A 180 -10.60 24.14 6.60
N ALA A 181 -11.02 22.87 6.50
CA ALA A 181 -10.94 21.96 7.63
C ALA A 181 -10.15 20.73 7.19
N PRO A 182 -9.27 20.16 8.03
CA PRO A 182 -8.58 18.94 7.68
C PRO A 182 -9.65 17.89 7.44
N THR A 183 -9.82 17.49 6.17
CA THR A 183 -10.17 16.09 5.93
C THR A 183 -9.13 15.35 6.76
N SER A 184 -9.56 14.74 7.86
CA SER A 184 -8.81 13.60 8.33
C SER A 184 -8.95 12.61 7.19
N GLY A 185 -8.05 12.74 6.19
CA GLY A 185 -7.86 11.71 5.19
C GLY A 185 -7.78 10.42 5.97
N LEU A 186 -8.46 9.39 5.48
CA LEU A 186 -8.50 8.09 6.13
C LEU A 186 -7.10 7.80 6.70
N ALA A 187 -7.03 7.65 8.03
CA ALA A 187 -5.73 7.55 8.69
C ALA A 187 -4.94 6.45 7.99
N LEU A 188 -3.71 6.77 7.56
CA LEU A 188 -2.90 5.81 6.82
C LEU A 188 -2.76 4.55 7.68
N PRO A 189 -3.12 3.37 7.14
CA PRO A 189 -2.97 2.14 7.90
C PRO A 189 -1.51 1.93 8.31
N ASP A 190 -1.30 1.25 9.44
CA ASP A 190 0.04 0.92 9.94
C ASP A 190 0.85 0.14 8.88
N LYS A 191 0.14 -0.74 8.17
CA LYS A 191 0.64 -1.48 7.02
C LYS A 191 0.68 -0.57 5.78
N PRO A 192 1.75 -0.60 4.96
CA PRO A 192 1.79 0.11 3.69
C PRO A 192 0.56 -0.20 2.83
N SER A 193 -0.04 0.82 2.22
CA SER A 193 -1.24 0.71 1.40
C SER A 193 -1.06 1.42 0.08
N MET A 194 -1.65 0.89 -0.99
CA MET A 194 -1.57 1.45 -2.33
C MET A 194 -2.88 1.35 -3.09
N VAL A 195 -3.05 2.23 -4.07
CA VAL A 195 -4.09 2.14 -5.10
C VAL A 195 -3.47 2.13 -6.48
N VAL A 196 -4.06 1.39 -7.41
CA VAL A 196 -3.74 1.47 -8.83
C VAL A 196 -4.87 2.23 -9.51
N LEU A 197 -4.54 3.42 -10.03
CA LEU A 197 -5.51 4.21 -10.79
C LEU A 197 -5.70 3.61 -12.19
N PRO A 198 -6.89 3.73 -12.78
CA PRO A 198 -7.14 3.32 -14.16
C PRO A 198 -6.09 3.91 -15.11
N PHE A 199 -5.43 3.04 -15.87
CA PHE A 199 -4.43 3.47 -16.84
C PHE A 199 -5.10 4.36 -17.88
N GLN A 200 -4.48 5.49 -18.20
CA GLN A 200 -5.03 6.42 -19.18
C GLN A 200 -4.63 6.01 -20.58
N TYR A 201 -5.60 5.75 -21.45
CA TYR A 201 -5.33 5.54 -22.87
C TYR A 201 -5.36 6.86 -23.65
N PHE A 202 -4.32 7.13 -24.44
CA PHE A 202 -4.28 8.24 -25.38
C PHE A 202 -4.25 7.72 -26.82
N GLY A 203 -5.42 7.58 -27.44
CA GLY A 203 -5.62 7.17 -28.83
C GLY A 203 -7.08 7.31 -29.29
N ALA A 204 -7.35 7.12 -30.59
CA ALA A 204 -8.61 7.51 -31.23
C ALA A 204 -9.75 6.46 -31.20
N GLU A 205 -9.50 5.24 -30.72
CA GLU A 205 -10.45 4.11 -30.78
C GLU A 205 -10.86 3.64 -29.38
N ALA A 206 -12.16 3.63 -29.10
CA ALA A 206 -12.77 3.19 -27.84
C ALA A 206 -12.45 1.72 -27.48
N GLU A 207 -12.14 0.88 -28.47
CA GLU A 207 -11.78 -0.53 -28.28
C GLU A 207 -10.45 -0.71 -27.52
N ASN A 208 -9.58 0.31 -27.50
CA ASN A 208 -8.29 0.27 -26.80
C ASN A 208 -8.36 0.84 -25.36
N ASP A 209 -9.48 1.44 -24.94
CA ASP A 209 -9.71 1.81 -23.52
C ASP A 209 -9.91 0.55 -22.66
N TYR A 210 -10.50 -0.50 -23.26
CA TYR A 210 -10.63 -1.82 -22.64
C TYR A 210 -9.26 -2.44 -22.30
N PHE A 211 -8.25 -2.23 -23.15
CA PHE A 211 -6.89 -2.72 -22.88
C PHE A 211 -6.28 -2.06 -21.64
N ALA A 212 -6.42 -0.74 -21.51
CA ALA A 212 -5.90 -0.02 -20.34
C ALA A 212 -6.62 -0.44 -19.04
N ASP A 213 -7.93 -0.67 -19.11
CA ASP A 213 -8.70 -1.22 -17.99
C ASP A 213 -8.27 -2.63 -17.62
N ALA A 214 -8.04 -3.50 -18.61
CA ALA A 214 -7.60 -4.88 -18.41
C ALA A 214 -6.21 -4.95 -17.77
N VAL A 215 -5.26 -4.15 -18.27
CA VAL A 215 -3.92 -3.98 -17.65
C VAL A 215 -4.06 -3.50 -16.20
N THR A 216 -4.95 -2.54 -15.93
CA THR A 216 -5.18 -2.05 -14.56
C THR A 216 -5.67 -3.18 -13.65
N ASP A 217 -6.65 -3.96 -14.09
CA ASP A 217 -7.24 -5.07 -13.31
C ASP A 217 -6.23 -6.18 -13.02
N ASP A 218 -5.42 -6.53 -14.03
CA ASP A 218 -4.36 -7.53 -13.90
C ASP A 218 -3.27 -7.08 -12.93
N VAL A 219 -2.86 -5.80 -12.99
CA VAL A 219 -1.90 -5.21 -12.06
C VAL A 219 -2.45 -5.19 -10.63
N VAL A 220 -3.71 -4.79 -10.42
CA VAL A 220 -4.37 -4.85 -9.08
C VAL A 220 -4.38 -6.28 -8.56
N THR A 221 -4.78 -7.24 -9.39
CA THR A 221 -4.88 -8.65 -9.04
C THR A 221 -3.52 -9.24 -8.68
N ALA A 222 -2.50 -8.96 -9.48
CA ALA A 222 -1.15 -9.45 -9.27
C ALA A 222 -0.48 -8.79 -8.04
N LEU A 223 -0.65 -7.48 -7.84
CA LEU A 223 -0.15 -6.78 -6.66
C LEU A 223 -0.81 -7.26 -5.36
N SER A 224 -2.09 -7.64 -5.42
CA SER A 224 -2.84 -8.16 -4.25
C SER A 224 -2.30 -9.50 -3.73
N ARG A 225 -1.45 -10.19 -4.50
CA ARG A 225 -0.76 -11.42 -4.06
C ARG A 225 0.34 -11.14 -3.04
N TRP A 226 0.86 -9.91 -2.97
CA TRP A 226 1.81 -9.50 -1.95
C TRP A 226 1.10 -9.24 -0.62
N ARG A 227 1.55 -9.92 0.45
CA ARG A 227 0.84 -9.90 1.73
C ARG A 227 1.38 -8.89 2.74
N TRP A 228 2.47 -8.19 2.44
CA TRP A 228 3.08 -7.20 3.34
C TRP A 228 2.64 -5.75 3.11
N PHE A 229 1.96 -5.45 2.00
CA PHE A 229 1.18 -4.22 1.79
C PHE A 229 -0.29 -4.52 1.49
N PHE A 230 -1.12 -3.48 1.43
CA PHE A 230 -2.55 -3.56 1.10
C PHE A 230 -2.79 -2.86 -0.25
N VAL A 231 -3.62 -3.44 -1.10
CA VAL A 231 -4.02 -2.86 -2.39
C VAL A 231 -5.52 -2.56 -2.32
N ILE A 232 -5.90 -1.32 -2.64
CA ILE A 232 -7.30 -0.92 -2.74
C ILE A 232 -7.98 -1.66 -3.89
N ASP A 233 -9.22 -2.07 -3.65
CA ASP A 233 -10.06 -2.74 -4.64
C ASP A 233 -10.23 -1.91 -5.92
N ARG A 234 -10.37 -2.62 -7.03
CA ARG A 234 -10.62 -2.05 -8.35
C ARG A 234 -11.84 -1.14 -8.39
N ASN A 235 -12.98 -1.55 -7.84
CA ASN A 235 -14.22 -0.77 -7.96
C ASN A 235 -14.07 0.63 -7.36
N THR A 236 -13.30 0.71 -6.27
CA THR A 236 -12.96 1.95 -5.60
C THR A 236 -12.03 2.84 -6.44
N SER A 237 -10.99 2.25 -7.06
CA SER A 237 -10.06 3.03 -7.89
C SER A 237 -10.66 3.50 -9.21
N PHE A 238 -11.62 2.76 -9.77
CA PHE A 238 -12.31 3.11 -11.02
C PHE A 238 -13.22 4.34 -10.91
N THR A 239 -13.56 4.79 -9.70
CA THR A 239 -14.26 6.06 -9.48
C THR A 239 -13.47 7.29 -9.96
N TYR A 240 -12.14 7.14 -10.09
CA TYR A 240 -11.22 8.15 -10.60
C TYR A 240 -11.04 8.08 -12.13
N LYS A 241 -11.70 7.14 -12.82
CA LYS A 241 -11.56 6.98 -14.28
C LYS A 241 -11.99 8.25 -15.01
N GLY A 242 -11.15 8.69 -15.97
CA GLY A 242 -11.40 9.90 -16.77
C GLY A 242 -11.24 11.22 -16.00
N ARG A 243 -10.77 11.19 -14.75
CA ARG A 243 -10.50 12.38 -13.94
C ARG A 243 -9.00 12.62 -13.85
N SER A 244 -8.57 13.87 -13.94
CA SER A 244 -7.22 14.28 -13.57
C SER A 244 -7.21 14.59 -12.08
N VAL A 245 -6.61 13.74 -11.26
CA VAL A 245 -6.62 13.87 -9.79
C VAL A 245 -5.20 13.84 -9.25
N ASP A 246 -4.93 14.70 -8.27
CA ASP A 246 -3.64 14.77 -7.57
C ASP A 246 -3.45 13.56 -6.66
N ALA A 247 -2.27 12.93 -6.68
CA ALA A 247 -1.94 11.78 -5.83
C ALA A 247 -2.11 12.06 -4.31
N ARG A 248 -1.94 13.32 -3.86
CA ARG A 248 -2.22 13.75 -2.48
C ARG A 248 -3.71 13.67 -2.16
N GLN A 249 -4.55 14.08 -3.11
CA GLN A 249 -6.00 14.00 -2.94
C GLN A 249 -6.43 12.54 -2.89
N VAL A 250 -5.96 11.71 -3.82
CA VAL A 250 -6.24 10.27 -3.83
C VAL A 250 -5.78 9.60 -2.54
N GLY A 251 -4.59 9.97 -2.03
CA GLY A 251 -4.08 9.49 -0.75
C GLY A 251 -4.98 9.84 0.44
N ARG A 252 -5.53 11.06 0.47
CA ARG A 252 -6.47 11.49 1.51
C ARG A 252 -7.82 10.80 1.39
N ASP A 253 -8.37 10.73 0.18
CA ASP A 253 -9.69 10.15 -0.09
C ASP A 253 -9.73 8.66 0.24
N LEU A 254 -8.66 7.93 -0.13
CA LEU A 254 -8.62 6.46 -0.02
C LEU A 254 -7.79 5.94 1.16
N GLY A 255 -7.10 6.82 1.89
CA GLY A 255 -6.22 6.42 3.00
C GLY A 255 -5.04 5.58 2.52
N VAL A 256 -4.52 5.87 1.33
CA VAL A 256 -3.41 5.14 0.72
C VAL A 256 -2.11 5.91 0.79
N ARG A 257 -1.02 5.20 1.07
CA ARG A 257 0.33 5.78 1.12
C ARG A 257 0.95 5.90 -0.28
N TYR A 258 0.59 5.00 -1.19
CA TYR A 258 1.14 4.96 -2.53
C TYR A 258 0.06 4.98 -3.60
N VAL A 259 0.32 5.69 -4.70
CA VAL A 259 -0.54 5.75 -5.87
C VAL A 259 0.28 5.27 -7.07
N LEU A 260 -0.22 4.23 -7.75
CA LEU A 260 0.32 3.74 -9.01
C LEU A 260 -0.51 4.32 -10.15
N GLU A 261 0.15 5.04 -11.05
CA GLU A 261 -0.47 5.63 -12.22
C GLU A 261 0.18 5.10 -13.49
N GLY A 262 -0.64 4.89 -14.52
CA GLY A 262 -0.19 4.40 -15.82
C GLY A 262 -0.81 5.16 -16.97
N SER A 263 -0.11 5.20 -18.09
CA SER A 263 -0.66 5.66 -19.37
C SER A 263 -0.20 4.76 -20.50
N VAL A 264 -1.10 4.53 -21.45
CA VAL A 264 -0.86 3.76 -22.67
C VAL A 264 -1.04 4.69 -23.85
N ARG A 265 -0.05 4.75 -24.74
CA ARG A 265 -0.11 5.49 -26.00
C ARG A 265 0.16 4.56 -27.16
N ARG A 266 -0.62 4.69 -28.22
CA ARG A 266 -0.45 3.92 -29.45
C ARG A 266 -0.10 4.83 -30.61
N ALA A 267 0.92 4.44 -31.39
CA ALA A 267 1.25 5.05 -32.67
C ALA A 267 1.53 3.95 -33.70
N GLY A 268 0.52 3.64 -34.53
CA GLY A 268 0.58 2.52 -35.47
C GLY A 268 0.67 1.17 -34.76
N GLU A 269 1.73 0.41 -35.04
CA GLU A 269 2.06 -0.87 -34.39
C GLU A 269 2.87 -0.70 -33.10
N ARG A 270 3.25 0.52 -32.71
CA ARG A 270 4.01 0.76 -31.48
C ARG A 270 3.10 1.15 -30.33
N VAL A 271 3.28 0.48 -29.19
CA VAL A 271 2.66 0.82 -27.91
C VAL A 271 3.74 1.30 -26.96
N ARG A 272 3.50 2.48 -26.38
CA ARG A 272 4.28 3.02 -25.27
C ARG A 272 3.45 3.00 -24.02
N VAL A 273 3.95 2.36 -22.97
CA VAL A 273 3.34 2.38 -21.64
C VAL A 273 4.26 3.14 -20.71
N ASN A 274 3.74 4.14 -20.00
CA ASN A 274 4.48 4.81 -18.92
C ASN A 274 3.79 4.47 -17.61
N VAL A 275 4.57 4.11 -16.60
CA VAL A 275 4.06 3.78 -15.27
C VAL A 275 4.88 4.50 -14.22
N ARG A 276 4.23 5.01 -13.17
CA ARG A 276 4.88 5.70 -12.06
C ARG A 276 4.24 5.36 -10.74
N LEU A 277 5.08 5.19 -9.73
CA LEU A 277 4.70 4.99 -8.34
C LEU A 277 5.01 6.27 -7.56
N ILE A 278 4.01 6.79 -6.85
CA ILE A 278 4.05 8.08 -6.17
C ILE A 278 3.73 7.87 -4.69
N GLU A 279 4.52 8.47 -3.79
CA GLU A 279 4.15 8.60 -2.37
C GLU A 279 3.10 9.71 -2.24
N SER A 280 1.90 9.35 -1.76
CA SER A 280 0.74 10.24 -1.77
C SER A 280 0.93 11.47 -0.88
N ALA A 281 1.56 11.34 0.28
CA ALA A 281 1.71 12.43 1.23
C ALA A 281 2.60 13.59 0.69
N SER A 282 3.67 13.26 -0.01
CA SER A 282 4.64 14.23 -0.54
C SER A 282 4.40 14.56 -2.03
N ALA A 283 3.62 13.74 -2.73
CA ALA A 283 3.60 13.66 -4.20
C ALA A 283 5.00 13.38 -4.82
N GLN A 284 5.91 12.79 -4.04
CA GLN A 284 7.21 12.40 -4.56
C GLN A 284 7.06 11.15 -5.42
N GLN A 285 7.56 11.22 -6.67
CA GLN A 285 7.71 10.04 -7.51
C GLN A 285 8.85 9.18 -6.97
N ILE A 286 8.53 7.96 -6.51
CA ILE A 286 9.52 7.03 -5.96
C ILE A 286 10.06 6.06 -7.00
N TRP A 287 9.29 5.78 -8.06
CA TRP A 287 9.72 4.98 -9.20
C TRP A 287 8.93 5.38 -10.45
N ALA A 288 9.56 5.29 -11.62
CA ALA A 288 8.88 5.39 -12.90
C ALA A 288 9.64 4.64 -13.98
N ASP A 289 8.91 4.12 -14.95
CA ASP A 289 9.49 3.41 -16.10
C ASP A 289 8.60 3.54 -17.35
N ALA A 290 9.17 3.25 -18.51
CA ALA A 290 8.49 3.28 -19.79
C ALA A 290 8.82 2.04 -20.64
N LEU A 291 7.78 1.36 -21.12
CA LEU A 291 7.90 0.22 -22.02
C LEU A 291 7.49 0.61 -23.44
N ASP A 292 8.38 0.35 -24.40
CA ASP A 292 8.12 0.48 -25.83
C ASP A 292 8.08 -0.89 -26.51
N ARG A 293 6.94 -1.26 -27.08
CA ARG A 293 6.73 -2.59 -27.70
C ARG A 293 6.01 -2.52 -29.05
N ASN A 294 6.24 -3.54 -29.87
CA ASN A 294 5.48 -3.77 -31.09
C ASN A 294 4.23 -4.60 -30.76
N MET A 295 3.08 -4.20 -31.30
CA MET A 295 1.74 -4.74 -31.09
C MET A 295 1.48 -6.08 -31.81
N ALA A 296 2.47 -6.97 -31.93
CA ALA A 296 2.27 -8.24 -32.61
C ALA A 296 1.18 -9.10 -31.92
N ASP A 297 1.06 -8.99 -30.59
CA ASP A 297 0.01 -9.64 -29.78
C ASP A 297 -0.34 -8.74 -28.58
N LEU A 298 -1.60 -8.29 -28.53
CA LEU A 298 -2.09 -7.40 -27.47
C LEU A 298 -2.19 -8.10 -26.11
N PHE A 299 -2.51 -9.40 -26.09
CA PHE A 299 -2.59 -10.17 -24.83
C PHE A 299 -1.20 -10.46 -24.27
N ALA A 300 -0.26 -10.84 -25.12
CA ALA A 300 1.14 -11.03 -24.69
C ALA A 300 1.74 -9.71 -24.17
N LEU A 301 1.38 -8.57 -24.78
CA LEU A 301 1.79 -7.27 -24.29
C LEU A 301 1.16 -6.94 -22.92
N GLN A 302 -0.12 -7.25 -22.72
CA GLN A 302 -0.80 -7.08 -21.44
C GLN A 302 -0.12 -7.89 -20.32
N ASP A 303 0.20 -9.16 -20.59
CA ASP A 303 0.91 -10.02 -19.65
C ASP A 303 2.30 -9.44 -19.33
N GLU A 304 3.06 -9.01 -20.35
CA GLU A 304 4.39 -8.43 -20.17
C GLU A 304 4.35 -7.15 -19.31
N ILE A 305 3.40 -6.24 -19.57
CA ILE A 305 3.23 -5.01 -18.79
C ILE A 305 2.92 -5.35 -17.33
N THR A 306 1.97 -6.26 -17.10
CA THR A 306 1.57 -6.66 -15.75
C THR A 306 2.75 -7.22 -14.98
N GLU A 307 3.49 -8.15 -15.58
CA GLU A 307 4.67 -8.77 -14.98
C GLU A 307 5.75 -7.74 -14.64
N HIS A 308 6.08 -6.86 -15.58
CA HIS A 308 7.12 -5.83 -15.42
C HIS A 308 6.77 -4.85 -14.31
N VAL A 309 5.52 -4.36 -14.30
CA VAL A 309 5.04 -3.42 -13.28
C VAL A 309 5.06 -4.10 -11.91
N VAL A 310 4.39 -5.24 -11.76
CA VAL A 310 4.23 -5.90 -10.45
C VAL A 310 5.57 -6.25 -9.81
N ALA A 311 6.55 -6.67 -10.63
CA ALA A 311 7.86 -7.05 -10.14
C ALA A 311 8.73 -5.85 -9.71
N ALA A 312 8.52 -4.66 -10.29
CA ALA A 312 9.26 -3.45 -9.95
C ALA A 312 8.69 -2.69 -8.73
N ILE A 313 7.38 -2.77 -8.49
CA ILE A 313 6.71 -2.01 -7.43
C ILE A 313 7.12 -2.48 -6.02
N GLU A 314 7.21 -3.79 -5.80
CA GLU A 314 7.48 -4.33 -4.46
C GLU A 314 8.86 -3.89 -3.91
N PRO A 315 9.97 -4.00 -4.67
CA PRO A 315 11.27 -3.50 -4.23
C PRO A 315 11.29 -1.98 -3.99
N ALA A 316 10.68 -1.19 -4.88
CA ALA A 316 10.64 0.26 -4.75
C ALA A 316 9.91 0.72 -3.48
N MET A 317 8.82 0.03 -3.13
CA MET A 317 8.11 0.26 -1.87
C MET A 317 8.93 -0.15 -0.65
N LEU A 318 9.63 -1.30 -0.70
CA LEU A 318 10.48 -1.75 0.41
C LEU A 318 11.57 -0.72 0.75
N ASP A 319 12.26 -0.20 -0.26
CA ASP A 319 13.34 0.78 -0.06
C ASP A 319 12.83 2.09 0.54
N THR A 320 11.69 2.58 0.04
CA THR A 320 11.05 3.81 0.53
C THR A 320 10.61 3.64 1.99
N GLU A 321 9.96 2.52 2.31
CA GLU A 321 9.53 2.21 3.67
C GLU A 321 10.71 2.07 4.64
N ALA A 322 11.78 1.41 4.22
CA ALA A 322 12.98 1.25 5.02
C ALA A 322 13.60 2.62 5.38
N ALA A 323 13.73 3.54 4.41
CA ALA A 323 14.25 4.89 4.63
C ALA A 323 13.34 5.75 5.54
N ARG A 324 12.02 5.56 5.46
CA ARG A 324 11.05 6.22 6.36
C ARG A 324 11.25 5.76 7.80
N ILE A 325 11.41 4.46 8.01
CA ILE A 325 11.46 3.87 9.35
C ILE A 325 12.79 4.09 10.03
N ALA A 326 13.89 4.19 9.28
CA ALA A 326 15.21 4.55 9.83
C ALA A 326 15.19 5.86 10.65
N ARG A 327 14.21 6.75 10.41
CA ARG A 327 14.05 8.03 11.12
C ARG A 327 13.29 7.94 12.46
N LYS A 328 12.65 6.82 12.79
CA LYS A 328 11.91 6.63 14.07
C LYS A 328 12.86 6.37 15.26
N SER A 329 12.41 6.61 16.50
CA SER A 329 13.12 6.12 17.69
C SER A 329 12.93 4.62 17.87
N LEU A 330 13.89 3.91 18.49
CA LEU A 330 13.79 2.47 18.79
C LEU A 330 12.64 2.15 19.76
N ALA A 331 12.26 3.10 20.62
CA ALA A 331 11.21 2.93 21.62
C ALA A 331 9.80 2.86 20.99
N ASP A 332 9.61 3.43 19.80
CA ASP A 332 8.30 3.60 19.16
C ASP A 332 8.04 2.57 18.04
N LEU A 333 8.87 1.52 17.94
CA LEU A 333 8.76 0.54 16.86
C LEU A 333 7.66 -0.48 17.14
N SER A 334 6.69 -0.53 16.22
CA SER A 334 5.77 -1.65 16.08
C SER A 334 6.50 -2.93 15.62
N ALA A 335 5.83 -4.08 15.68
CA ALA A 335 6.37 -5.33 15.16
C ALA A 335 6.73 -5.25 13.67
N LEU A 336 5.92 -4.54 12.88
CA LEU A 336 6.17 -4.32 11.45
C LEU A 336 7.36 -3.37 11.23
N ASP A 337 7.49 -2.31 12.04
CA ASP A 337 8.66 -1.42 11.97
C ASP A 337 9.97 -2.17 12.28
N CYS A 338 9.96 -3.07 13.28
CA CYS A 338 11.10 -3.95 13.55
C CYS A 338 11.44 -4.83 12.35
N PHE A 339 10.45 -5.46 11.72
CA PHE A 339 10.67 -6.27 10.51
C PHE A 339 11.28 -5.43 9.37
N GLN A 340 10.71 -4.26 9.08
CA GLN A 340 11.17 -3.40 7.99
C GLN A 340 12.60 -2.86 8.24
N ARG A 341 12.97 -2.54 9.47
CA ARG A 341 14.38 -2.23 9.81
C ARG A 341 15.29 -3.44 9.65
N GLY A 342 14.82 -4.62 10.04
CA GLY A 342 15.57 -5.86 9.84
C GLY A 342 15.88 -6.08 8.35
N MET A 343 14.91 -5.81 7.48
CA MET A 343 15.08 -5.88 6.02
C MET A 343 16.09 -4.85 5.50
N TRP A 344 16.13 -3.64 6.06
CA TRP A 344 17.14 -2.64 5.70
C TRP A 344 18.57 -3.12 5.98
N HIS A 345 18.81 -3.68 7.17
CA HIS A 345 20.10 -4.28 7.51
C HIS A 345 20.39 -5.51 6.63
N PHE A 346 19.39 -6.34 6.36
CA PHE A 346 19.52 -7.51 5.50
C PHE A 346 20.08 -7.16 4.10
N ASN A 347 19.61 -6.07 3.49
CA ASN A 347 20.04 -5.68 2.15
C ASN A 347 21.52 -5.19 2.08
N ARG A 348 22.16 -4.89 3.22
CA ARG A 348 23.55 -4.38 3.27
C ARG A 348 24.60 -5.48 3.34
N MET A 349 24.19 -6.73 3.58
CA MET A 349 25.01 -7.95 3.44
C MET A 349 26.38 -7.87 4.17
N SER A 350 26.40 -7.42 5.42
CA SER A 350 27.59 -7.41 6.28
C SER A 350 27.36 -8.21 7.57
N GLU A 351 28.43 -8.73 8.17
CA GLU A 351 28.35 -9.46 9.46
C GLU A 351 27.79 -8.60 10.60
N PRO A 352 28.17 -7.31 10.77
CA PRO A 352 27.51 -6.44 11.74
C PRO A 352 26.01 -6.27 11.47
N ASP A 353 25.63 -6.08 10.21
CA ASP A 353 24.22 -5.91 9.81
C ASP A 353 23.41 -7.21 10.02
N TYR A 354 24.03 -8.38 9.84
CA TYR A 354 23.44 -9.68 10.14
C TYR A 354 22.95 -9.77 11.60
N HIS A 355 23.82 -9.42 12.56
CA HIS A 355 23.45 -9.47 13.98
C HIS A 355 22.37 -8.45 14.34
N GLN A 356 22.42 -7.25 13.77
CA GLN A 356 21.37 -6.23 13.98
C GLN A 356 20.02 -6.70 13.45
N ALA A 357 19.98 -7.24 12.24
CA ALA A 357 18.76 -7.74 11.63
C ALA A 357 18.15 -8.92 12.41
N LEU A 358 18.96 -9.88 12.86
CA LEU A 358 18.49 -10.97 13.72
C LEU A 358 17.80 -10.45 14.98
N GLY A 359 18.43 -9.49 15.65
CA GLY A 359 17.85 -8.83 16.82
C GLY A 359 16.50 -8.18 16.52
N LEU A 360 16.39 -7.50 15.38
CA LEU A 360 15.16 -6.84 14.94
C LEU A 360 14.05 -7.83 14.57
N PHE A 361 14.35 -8.92 13.88
CA PHE A 361 13.34 -9.94 13.56
C PHE A 361 12.85 -10.67 14.82
N ARG A 362 13.73 -10.96 15.78
CA ARG A 362 13.32 -11.50 17.09
C ARG A 362 12.45 -10.51 17.87
N GLN A 363 12.76 -9.22 17.84
CA GLN A 363 11.93 -8.18 18.45
C GLN A 363 10.56 -8.03 17.76
N SER A 364 10.51 -8.19 16.43
CA SER A 364 9.28 -8.22 15.65
C SER A 364 8.36 -9.35 16.15
N ILE A 365 8.89 -10.57 16.25
CA ILE A 365 8.16 -11.74 16.76
C ILE A 365 7.73 -11.57 18.21
N ALA A 366 8.59 -11.00 19.07
CA ALA A 366 8.26 -10.80 20.48
C ALA A 366 7.12 -9.77 20.69
N ARG A 367 7.00 -8.79 19.80
CA ARG A 367 5.94 -7.76 19.84
C ARG A 367 4.62 -8.26 19.26
N ASP A 368 4.70 -9.00 18.16
CA ASP A 368 3.55 -9.62 17.52
C ASP A 368 3.87 -11.06 17.09
N PRO A 369 3.56 -12.05 17.96
CA PRO A 369 3.79 -13.46 17.67
C PRO A 369 2.90 -14.05 16.55
N VAL A 370 1.91 -13.28 16.05
CA VAL A 370 1.07 -13.70 14.93
C VAL A 370 1.48 -13.05 13.61
N LEU A 371 2.41 -12.10 13.63
CA LEU A 371 2.98 -11.50 12.43
C LEU A 371 3.93 -12.48 11.72
N ALA A 372 3.46 -13.11 10.63
CA ALA A 372 4.23 -14.07 9.84
C ALA A 372 5.57 -13.49 9.31
N LEU A 373 5.60 -12.20 8.96
CA LEU A 373 6.77 -11.52 8.38
C LEU A 373 8.00 -11.58 9.30
N GLY A 374 7.82 -11.46 10.62
CA GLY A 374 8.92 -11.57 11.57
C GLY A 374 9.63 -12.92 11.49
N TYR A 375 8.86 -13.99 11.35
CA TYR A 375 9.38 -15.36 11.17
C TYR A 375 10.05 -15.57 9.81
N VAL A 376 9.50 -14.97 8.73
CA VAL A 376 10.14 -14.98 7.40
C VAL A 376 11.52 -14.32 7.48
N GLY A 377 11.60 -13.12 8.05
CA GLY A 377 12.86 -12.39 8.19
C GLY A 377 13.88 -13.16 9.01
N LEU A 378 13.45 -13.73 10.15
CA LEU A 378 14.29 -14.56 11.01
C LEU A 378 14.85 -15.77 10.25
N ALA A 379 13.99 -16.55 9.58
CA ALA A 379 14.42 -17.72 8.82
C ALA A 379 15.45 -17.37 7.74
N ARG A 380 15.18 -16.29 6.99
CA ARG A 380 16.07 -15.79 5.95
C ARG A 380 17.43 -15.40 6.48
N MET A 381 17.46 -14.73 7.63
CA MET A 381 18.71 -14.27 8.20
C MET A 381 19.51 -15.45 8.77
N LEU A 382 18.87 -16.36 9.50
CA LEU A 382 19.54 -17.54 10.08
C LEU A 382 20.21 -18.43 9.03
N TYR A 383 19.51 -18.81 7.94
CA TYR A 383 20.19 -19.58 6.90
C TYR A 383 21.27 -18.74 6.21
N GLY A 384 21.06 -17.42 6.04
CA GLY A 384 22.07 -16.51 5.49
C GLY A 384 23.37 -16.53 6.30
N GLY A 385 23.27 -16.36 7.62
CA GLY A 385 24.41 -16.41 8.53
C GLY A 385 25.14 -17.74 8.51
N ALA A 386 24.41 -18.85 8.39
CA ALA A 386 25.01 -20.17 8.25
C ALA A 386 25.81 -20.32 6.95
N ILE A 387 25.29 -19.81 5.84
CA ILE A 387 25.91 -19.89 4.51
C ILE A 387 27.16 -19.02 4.40
N TYR A 388 27.08 -17.77 4.87
CA TYR A 388 28.18 -16.81 4.80
C TYR A 388 29.20 -17.01 5.93
N GLY A 389 28.91 -17.90 6.90
CA GLY A 389 29.82 -18.23 7.98
C GLY A 389 29.87 -17.19 9.10
N TRP A 390 28.83 -16.37 9.23
CA TRP A 390 28.63 -15.40 10.32
C TRP A 390 27.96 -16.02 11.55
N SER A 391 27.41 -17.23 11.41
CA SER A 391 26.85 -18.00 12.52
C SER A 391 27.92 -18.81 13.25
N GLU A 392 27.91 -18.73 14.58
CA GLU A 392 28.71 -19.60 15.46
C GLU A 392 28.11 -21.00 15.60
N GLN A 393 26.81 -21.17 15.29
CA GLN A 393 26.07 -22.43 15.46
C GLN A 393 25.24 -22.77 14.21
N PRO A 394 25.88 -22.91 13.02
CA PRO A 394 25.18 -22.87 11.76
C PRO A 394 24.15 -24.01 11.57
N VAL A 395 24.41 -25.19 12.14
CA VAL A 395 23.45 -26.32 12.07
C VAL A 395 22.20 -26.04 12.91
N ALA A 396 22.36 -25.46 14.11
CA ALA A 396 21.25 -25.11 14.98
C ALA A 396 20.42 -23.97 14.36
N ASP A 397 21.09 -22.96 13.80
CA ASP A 397 20.45 -21.83 13.11
C ASP A 397 19.64 -22.28 11.90
N LEU A 398 20.12 -23.27 11.13
CA LEU A 398 19.37 -23.84 10.00
C LEU A 398 18.09 -24.57 10.44
N GLU A 399 18.15 -25.30 11.56
CA GLU A 399 16.95 -25.94 12.14
C GLU A 399 15.97 -24.90 12.72
N GLU A 400 16.46 -23.86 13.38
CA GLU A 400 15.65 -22.71 13.81
C GLU A 400 15.03 -21.99 12.59
N ALA A 401 15.78 -21.82 11.50
CA ALA A 401 15.27 -21.22 10.26
C ALA A 401 14.12 -22.05 9.67
N ARG A 402 14.25 -23.37 9.64
CA ARG A 402 13.18 -24.26 9.17
C ARG A 402 11.94 -24.17 10.07
N ALA A 403 12.12 -24.12 11.38
CA ALA A 403 11.02 -23.97 12.33
C ALA A 403 10.30 -22.62 12.18
N ALA A 404 11.06 -21.53 12.03
CA ALA A 404 10.52 -20.20 11.78
C ALA A 404 9.75 -20.14 10.46
N ALA A 405 10.29 -20.70 9.37
CA ALA A 405 9.58 -20.75 8.09
C ALA A 405 8.26 -21.54 8.18
N ARG A 406 8.24 -22.69 8.87
CA ARG A 406 7.01 -23.46 9.11
C ARG A 406 5.99 -22.66 9.93
N ARG A 407 6.46 -21.90 10.93
CA ARG A 407 5.59 -21.02 11.71
C ARG A 407 5.00 -19.89 10.86
N ALA A 408 5.80 -19.29 9.97
CA ALA A 408 5.32 -18.28 9.03
C ALA A 408 4.21 -18.83 8.13
N VAL A 409 4.42 -20.01 7.53
CA VAL A 409 3.41 -20.69 6.69
C VAL A 409 2.15 -21.04 7.49
N ALA A 410 2.28 -21.45 8.76
CA ALA A 410 1.11 -21.74 9.60
C ALA A 410 0.29 -20.48 9.95
N LEU A 411 0.95 -19.32 10.05
CA LEU A 411 0.31 -18.04 10.34
C LEU A 411 -0.35 -17.42 9.10
N ASP A 412 0.29 -17.48 7.94
CA ASP A 412 -0.30 -17.07 6.66
C ASP A 412 0.04 -18.09 5.54
N PRO A 413 -0.80 -19.12 5.34
CA PRO A 413 -0.57 -20.15 4.33
C PRO A 413 -0.65 -19.66 2.88
N ARG A 414 -1.07 -18.40 2.66
CA ARG A 414 -1.19 -17.79 1.33
C ARG A 414 -0.04 -16.83 1.03
N ASP A 415 0.86 -16.58 1.97
CA ASP A 415 2.05 -15.78 1.74
C ASP A 415 3.17 -16.60 1.10
N ALA A 416 3.60 -16.20 -0.10
CA ALA A 416 4.70 -16.84 -0.83
C ALA A 416 6.04 -16.75 -0.07
N TYR A 417 6.24 -15.71 0.75
CA TYR A 417 7.48 -15.50 1.47
C TYR A 417 7.77 -16.59 2.53
N GLY A 418 6.74 -17.15 3.16
CA GLY A 418 6.88 -18.26 4.11
C GLY A 418 7.48 -19.50 3.44
N TYR A 419 6.92 -19.88 2.28
CA TYR A 419 7.41 -21.01 1.50
C TYR A 419 8.80 -20.74 0.88
N PHE A 420 9.07 -19.51 0.43
CA PHE A 420 10.41 -19.13 -0.04
C PHE A 420 11.48 -19.28 1.06
N ALA A 421 11.18 -18.83 2.29
CA ALA A 421 12.08 -19.01 3.41
C ALA A 421 12.27 -20.48 3.78
N GLY A 422 11.18 -21.27 3.72
CA GLY A 422 11.20 -22.72 3.93
C GLY A 422 12.07 -23.44 2.91
N ALA A 423 11.97 -23.08 1.62
CA ALA A 423 12.80 -23.63 0.56
C ALA A 423 14.29 -23.37 0.80
N GLY A 424 14.64 -22.15 1.22
CA GLY A 424 16.02 -21.81 1.60
C GLY A 424 16.53 -22.68 2.75
N ALA A 425 15.81 -22.72 3.88
CA ALA A 425 16.20 -23.51 5.04
C ALA A 425 16.34 -25.01 4.72
N ALA A 426 15.37 -25.58 3.97
CA ALA A 426 15.40 -26.98 3.56
C ALA A 426 16.60 -27.29 2.65
N LEU A 427 16.91 -26.40 1.70
CA LEU A 427 18.03 -26.57 0.77
C LEU A 427 19.37 -26.71 1.52
N TYR A 428 19.65 -25.81 2.47
CA TYR A 428 20.91 -25.82 3.22
C TYR A 428 20.95 -26.87 4.33
N LEU A 429 19.82 -27.52 4.63
CA LEU A 429 19.76 -28.75 5.42
C LEU A 429 19.93 -30.01 4.56
N GLY A 430 20.17 -29.88 3.26
CA GLY A 430 20.27 -31.01 2.32
C GLY A 430 18.93 -31.71 2.03
N ARG A 431 17.81 -31.07 2.35
CA ARG A 431 16.46 -31.62 2.17
C ARG A 431 15.89 -31.19 0.83
N HIS A 432 16.46 -31.74 -0.23
CA HIS A 432 16.19 -31.35 -1.61
C HIS A 432 14.71 -31.44 -2.02
N ASP A 433 14.03 -32.53 -1.66
CA ASP A 433 12.60 -32.71 -2.00
C ASP A 433 11.72 -31.68 -1.29
N GLU A 434 11.94 -31.45 0.01
CA GLU A 434 11.22 -30.42 0.79
C GLU A 434 11.50 -29.03 0.21
N ALA A 435 12.75 -28.75 -0.17
CA ALA A 435 13.12 -27.46 -0.76
C ALA A 435 12.41 -27.21 -2.09
N LEU A 436 12.29 -28.25 -2.94
CA LEU A 436 11.63 -28.16 -4.24
C LEU A 436 10.12 -27.93 -4.10
N GLU A 437 9.46 -28.70 -3.22
CA GLU A 437 8.04 -28.52 -2.92
C GLU A 437 7.73 -27.10 -2.44
N GLN A 438 8.53 -26.60 -1.49
CA GLN A 438 8.37 -25.25 -0.94
C GLN A 438 8.59 -24.16 -2.01
N ALA A 439 9.63 -24.30 -2.84
CA ALA A 439 9.91 -23.32 -3.91
C ALA A 439 8.79 -23.29 -4.96
N GLN A 440 8.28 -24.45 -5.38
CA GLN A 440 7.15 -24.55 -6.30
C GLN A 440 5.86 -23.98 -5.69
N ARG A 441 5.62 -24.24 -4.39
CA ARG A 441 4.45 -23.70 -3.69
C ARG A 441 4.48 -22.18 -3.61
N ALA A 442 5.64 -21.58 -3.31
CA ALA A 442 5.81 -20.13 -3.32
C ALA A 442 5.41 -19.52 -4.67
N LEU A 443 5.84 -20.12 -5.78
CA LEU A 443 5.52 -19.65 -7.14
C LEU A 443 4.08 -19.92 -7.56
N SER A 444 3.45 -20.98 -7.05
CA SER A 444 2.01 -21.19 -7.28
C SER A 444 1.13 -20.11 -6.62
N LEU A 445 1.61 -19.53 -5.51
CA LEU A 445 0.94 -18.43 -4.81
C LEU A 445 1.25 -17.08 -5.46
N ASN A 446 2.51 -16.87 -5.86
CA ASN A 446 2.92 -15.66 -6.56
C ASN A 446 3.89 -15.98 -7.74
N PRO A 447 3.35 -16.13 -8.96
CA PRO A 447 4.13 -16.33 -10.18
C PRO A 447 5.06 -15.17 -10.57
N ASN A 448 4.82 -13.96 -10.06
CA ASN A 448 5.63 -12.76 -10.33
C ASN A 448 6.69 -12.53 -9.24
N PHE A 449 6.90 -13.50 -8.35
CA PHE A 449 7.89 -13.40 -7.29
C PHE A 449 9.29 -13.71 -7.82
N ALA A 450 10.04 -12.67 -8.20
CA ALA A 450 11.40 -12.81 -8.75
C ALA A 450 12.32 -13.66 -7.86
N PHE A 451 12.38 -13.37 -6.55
CA PHE A 451 13.17 -14.17 -5.61
C PHE A 451 12.68 -15.63 -5.49
N GLY A 452 11.39 -15.90 -5.69
CA GLY A 452 10.85 -17.25 -5.76
C GLY A 452 11.42 -18.03 -6.95
N HIS A 453 11.51 -17.40 -8.12
CA HIS A 453 12.10 -17.99 -9.32
C HIS A 453 13.60 -18.24 -9.17
N PHE A 454 14.31 -17.26 -8.60
CA PHE A 454 15.71 -17.42 -8.21
C PHE A 454 15.92 -18.61 -7.27
N ARG A 455 15.09 -18.74 -6.22
CA ARG A 455 15.17 -19.84 -5.26
C ARG A 455 14.88 -21.19 -5.92
N LEU A 456 13.87 -21.27 -6.79
CA LEU A 456 13.56 -22.50 -7.53
C LEU A 456 14.75 -22.93 -8.39
N GLY A 457 15.35 -22.00 -9.13
CA GLY A 457 16.55 -22.26 -9.91
C GLY A 457 17.70 -22.81 -9.06
N GLN A 458 17.96 -22.17 -7.93
CA GLN A 458 18.99 -22.62 -6.99
C GLN A 458 18.69 -24.03 -6.44
N VAL A 459 17.45 -24.30 -6.05
CA VAL A 459 17.03 -25.62 -5.57
C VAL A 459 17.22 -26.68 -6.66
N LEU A 460 16.82 -26.40 -7.90
CA LEU A 460 16.96 -27.33 -9.02
C LEU A 460 18.43 -27.68 -9.32
N ILE A 461 19.34 -26.71 -9.28
CA ILE A 461 20.79 -26.95 -9.44
C ILE A 461 21.27 -27.98 -8.41
N TYR A 462 21.07 -27.69 -7.12
CA TYR A 462 21.60 -28.54 -6.05
C TYR A 462 20.83 -29.85 -5.86
N SER A 463 19.61 -29.94 -6.40
CA SER A 463 18.83 -31.18 -6.46
C SER A 463 19.18 -32.05 -7.67
N GLY A 464 20.24 -31.72 -8.42
CA GLY A 464 20.71 -32.51 -9.57
C GLY A 464 19.90 -32.33 -10.85
N GLN A 465 19.15 -31.23 -10.98
CA GLN A 465 18.33 -30.90 -12.15
C GLN A 465 18.77 -29.58 -12.81
N PRO A 466 20.07 -29.39 -13.14
CA PRO A 466 20.61 -28.10 -13.57
C PRO A 466 20.00 -27.60 -14.89
N ALA A 467 19.64 -28.47 -15.82
CA ALA A 467 19.01 -28.07 -17.09
C ALA A 467 17.64 -27.41 -16.86
N GLN A 468 16.86 -27.88 -15.89
CA GLN A 468 15.55 -27.31 -15.56
C GLN A 468 15.67 -25.98 -14.80
N ALA A 469 16.83 -25.69 -14.21
CA ALA A 469 17.06 -24.45 -13.45
C ALA A 469 17.15 -23.20 -14.32
N VAL A 470 17.52 -23.34 -15.61
CA VAL A 470 17.73 -22.22 -16.54
C VAL A 470 16.48 -21.34 -16.64
N GLY A 471 15.32 -21.93 -16.95
CA GLY A 471 14.07 -21.19 -17.16
C GLY A 471 13.65 -20.32 -15.97
N PRO A 472 13.57 -20.86 -14.74
CA PRO A 472 13.30 -20.07 -13.55
C PRO A 472 14.32 -18.94 -13.32
N ILE A 473 15.63 -19.18 -13.50
CA ILE A 473 16.63 -18.13 -13.25
C ILE A 473 16.51 -17.00 -14.28
N GLU A 474 16.30 -17.34 -15.55
CA GLU A 474 16.02 -16.34 -16.60
C GLU A 474 14.74 -15.56 -16.29
N ARG A 475 13.70 -16.24 -15.78
CA ARG A 475 12.47 -15.58 -15.37
C ARG A 475 12.71 -14.60 -14.22
N SER A 476 13.54 -14.95 -13.25
CA SER A 476 13.95 -14.02 -12.18
C SER A 476 14.65 -12.79 -12.74
N LEU A 477 15.60 -12.97 -13.65
CA LEU A 477 16.32 -11.87 -14.31
C LEU A 477 15.40 -10.97 -15.14
N ARG A 478 14.37 -11.54 -15.79
CA ARG A 478 13.36 -10.77 -16.53
C ARG A 478 12.45 -9.95 -15.62
N LEU A 479 12.05 -10.52 -14.49
CA LEU A 479 11.17 -9.85 -13.53
C LEU A 479 11.90 -8.72 -12.77
N SER A 480 13.19 -8.88 -12.48
CA SER A 480 13.99 -7.86 -11.77
C SER A 480 15.28 -7.53 -12.53
N PRO A 481 15.19 -6.82 -13.67
CA PRO A 481 16.34 -6.55 -14.55
C PRO A 481 17.33 -5.53 -14.00
N TYR A 482 16.98 -4.86 -12.89
CA TYR A 482 17.83 -3.89 -12.18
C TYR A 482 18.10 -4.31 -10.72
N ASP A 483 17.86 -5.58 -10.37
CA ASP A 483 18.06 -6.09 -9.02
C ASP A 483 19.51 -5.93 -8.53
N PRO A 484 19.75 -5.50 -7.28
CA PRO A 484 21.07 -5.57 -6.67
C PRO A 484 21.68 -6.99 -6.69
N GLN A 485 20.85 -8.04 -6.77
CA GLN A 485 21.28 -9.45 -6.84
C GLN A 485 21.43 -10.00 -8.26
N ILE A 486 21.49 -9.17 -9.31
CA ILE A 486 21.73 -9.64 -10.70
C ILE A 486 23.00 -10.49 -10.79
N ALA A 487 24.08 -10.10 -10.12
CA ALA A 487 25.35 -10.83 -10.20
C ALA A 487 25.23 -12.27 -9.65
N PRO A 488 24.66 -12.50 -8.44
CA PRO A 488 24.27 -13.84 -7.98
C PRO A 488 23.34 -14.61 -8.92
N MET A 489 22.35 -13.96 -9.55
CA MET A 489 21.44 -14.62 -10.51
C MET A 489 22.19 -15.12 -11.75
N LEU A 490 23.05 -14.27 -12.33
CA LEU A 490 23.90 -14.63 -13.48
C LEU A 490 24.91 -15.73 -13.12
N GLN A 491 25.45 -15.70 -11.89
CA GLN A 491 26.35 -16.74 -11.39
C GLN A 491 25.64 -18.10 -11.31
N LEU A 492 24.40 -18.15 -10.78
CA LEU A 492 23.62 -19.39 -10.74
C LEU A 492 23.21 -19.86 -12.13
N LEU A 493 22.88 -18.94 -13.05
CA LEU A 493 22.58 -19.29 -14.44
C LEU A 493 23.81 -19.92 -15.12
N ALA A 494 24.99 -19.34 -14.90
CA ALA A 494 26.24 -19.91 -15.39
C ALA A 494 26.51 -21.31 -14.80
N LEU A 495 26.25 -21.49 -13.50
CA LEU A 495 26.40 -22.78 -12.82
C LEU A 495 25.44 -23.84 -13.39
N ALA A 496 24.19 -23.48 -13.65
CA ALA A 496 23.20 -24.35 -14.28
C ALA A 496 23.66 -24.81 -15.67
N HIS A 497 24.07 -23.89 -16.54
CA HIS A 497 24.60 -24.24 -17.86
C HIS A 497 25.85 -25.10 -17.78
N TYR A 498 26.76 -24.79 -16.85
CA TYR A 498 28.00 -25.54 -16.67
C TYR A 498 27.75 -27.00 -16.26
N GLN A 499 26.87 -27.21 -15.27
CA GLN A 499 26.49 -28.56 -14.82
C GLN A 499 25.69 -29.30 -15.89
N ALA A 500 24.90 -28.59 -16.69
CA ALA A 500 24.22 -29.12 -17.87
C ALA A 500 25.15 -29.33 -19.09
N ARG A 501 26.46 -29.11 -18.96
CA ARG A 501 27.49 -29.25 -20.01
C ARG A 501 27.35 -28.30 -21.20
N ASN A 502 26.59 -27.22 -21.04
CA ASN A 502 26.44 -26.14 -22.00
C ASN A 502 27.54 -25.08 -21.76
N TYR A 503 28.80 -25.42 -22.03
CA TYR A 503 29.94 -24.62 -21.58
C TYR A 503 30.03 -23.23 -22.21
N ASP A 504 29.64 -23.05 -23.48
CA ASP A 504 29.63 -21.73 -24.13
C ASP A 504 28.69 -20.74 -23.41
N GLU A 505 27.47 -21.17 -23.10
CA GLU A 505 26.50 -20.38 -22.35
C GLU A 505 26.96 -20.15 -20.90
N ALA A 506 27.57 -21.16 -20.27
CA ALA A 506 28.16 -21.02 -18.94
C ALA A 506 29.22 -19.92 -18.91
N VAL A 507 30.13 -19.90 -19.89
CA VAL A 507 31.16 -18.87 -20.03
C VAL A 507 30.53 -17.50 -20.24
N ARG A 508 29.53 -17.37 -21.13
CA ARG A 508 28.85 -16.10 -21.41
C ARG A 508 28.23 -15.50 -20.15
N HIS A 509 27.49 -16.30 -19.38
CA HIS A 509 26.85 -15.85 -18.15
C HIS A 509 27.86 -15.59 -17.03
N ALA A 510 28.87 -16.45 -16.86
CA ALA A 510 29.91 -16.27 -15.86
C ALA A 510 30.74 -14.99 -16.12
N GLN A 511 31.08 -14.69 -17.37
CA GLN A 511 31.72 -13.42 -17.75
C GLN A 511 30.85 -12.22 -17.36
N SER A 512 29.53 -12.33 -17.51
CA SER A 512 28.60 -11.26 -17.19
C SER A 512 28.52 -11.03 -15.68
N ALA A 513 28.51 -12.09 -14.88
CA ALA A 513 28.58 -12.01 -13.42
C ALA A 513 29.94 -11.46 -12.92
N VAL A 514 31.07 -11.87 -13.52
CA VAL A 514 32.41 -11.35 -13.18
C VAL A 514 32.53 -9.86 -13.47
N ARG A 515 31.94 -9.36 -14.56
CA ARG A 515 31.88 -7.91 -14.85
C ARG A 515 31.10 -7.12 -13.79
N LEU A 516 30.23 -7.79 -13.04
CA LEU A 516 29.49 -7.23 -11.90
C LEU A 516 30.17 -7.56 -10.56
N ASN A 517 31.46 -7.91 -10.58
CA ASN A 517 32.30 -8.19 -9.42
C ASN A 517 31.89 -9.42 -8.58
N ASP A 518 31.18 -10.41 -9.15
CA ASP A 518 30.96 -11.69 -8.45
C ASP A 518 32.19 -12.61 -8.63
N SER A 519 32.96 -12.78 -7.55
CA SER A 519 34.20 -13.58 -7.60
C SER A 519 33.94 -15.09 -7.71
N ARG A 520 32.77 -15.56 -7.26
CA ARG A 520 32.39 -16.98 -7.34
C ARG A 520 32.10 -17.41 -8.78
N ALA A 521 31.62 -16.48 -9.61
CA ALA A 521 31.46 -16.71 -11.04
C ALA A 521 32.79 -16.92 -11.77
N ALA A 522 33.92 -16.41 -11.26
CA ALA A 522 35.24 -16.58 -11.86
C ALA A 522 35.70 -18.04 -11.87
N ALA A 523 35.37 -18.81 -10.83
CA ALA A 523 35.65 -20.25 -10.79
C ALA A 523 34.90 -21.00 -11.90
N ILE A 524 33.62 -20.66 -12.12
CA ILE A 524 32.78 -21.24 -13.18
C ILE A 524 33.32 -20.82 -14.55
N LEU A 525 33.73 -19.56 -14.70
CA LEU A 525 34.32 -19.04 -15.93
C LEU A 525 35.60 -19.80 -16.30
N ALA A 526 36.54 -19.94 -15.37
CA ALA A 526 37.78 -20.68 -15.60
C ALA A 526 37.50 -22.15 -15.94
N ALA A 527 36.58 -22.80 -15.21
CA ALA A 527 36.19 -24.17 -15.49
C ALA A 527 35.55 -24.34 -16.87
N GLY A 528 34.66 -23.42 -17.27
CA GLY A 528 34.03 -23.42 -18.59
C GLY A 528 35.04 -23.21 -19.72
N LEU A 529 35.93 -22.21 -19.58
CA LEU A 529 36.99 -21.94 -20.55
C LEU A 529 37.95 -23.14 -20.69
N ALA A 530 38.32 -23.79 -19.60
CA ALA A 530 39.15 -25.00 -19.63
C ALA A 530 38.47 -26.17 -20.34
N ARG A 531 37.16 -26.38 -20.12
CA ARG A 531 36.37 -27.41 -20.84
C ARG A 531 36.25 -27.13 -22.34
N LEU A 532 36.37 -25.86 -22.75
CA LEU A 532 36.44 -25.42 -24.14
C LEU A 532 37.87 -25.39 -24.71
N GLY A 533 38.88 -25.81 -23.94
CA GLY A 533 40.29 -25.81 -24.37
C GLY A 533 40.99 -24.44 -24.35
N ARG A 534 40.34 -23.40 -23.80
CA ARG A 534 40.86 -22.03 -23.71
C ARG A 534 41.66 -21.83 -22.41
N PHE A 535 42.76 -22.56 -22.26
CA PHE A 535 43.50 -22.66 -20.99
C PHE A 535 44.17 -21.35 -20.53
N GLU A 536 44.68 -20.54 -21.44
CA GLU A 536 45.27 -19.24 -21.08
C GLU A 536 44.21 -18.28 -20.52
N ASP A 537 43.10 -18.13 -21.24
CA ASP A 537 41.95 -17.34 -20.77
C ASP A 537 41.42 -17.84 -19.42
N ALA A 538 41.40 -19.16 -19.22
CA ALA A 538 40.95 -19.78 -17.97
C ALA A 538 41.83 -19.36 -16.78
N ARG A 539 43.17 -19.36 -16.94
CA ARG A 539 44.10 -18.92 -15.89
C ARG A 539 43.98 -17.43 -15.62
N SER A 540 43.85 -16.61 -16.67
CA SER A 540 43.67 -15.16 -16.53
C SER A 540 42.36 -14.78 -15.86
N ALA A 541 41.31 -15.58 -16.03
CA ALA A 541 40.00 -15.34 -15.42
C ALA A 541 39.95 -15.65 -13.92
N TYR A 542 40.85 -16.48 -13.39
CA TYR A 542 40.82 -16.94 -11.99
C TYR A 542 42.20 -16.92 -11.31
N PRO A 543 42.86 -15.75 -11.21
CA PRO A 543 44.14 -15.58 -10.52
C PRO A 543 44.01 -15.78 -9.00
N LEU A 544 45.15 -15.90 -8.31
CA LEU A 544 45.21 -16.24 -6.88
C LEU A 544 44.36 -15.32 -5.98
N ASP A 545 44.38 -14.01 -6.20
CA ASP A 545 43.59 -13.04 -5.42
C ASP A 545 42.07 -13.21 -5.61
N VAL A 546 41.63 -13.62 -6.81
CA VAL A 546 40.23 -13.92 -7.09
C VAL A 546 39.85 -15.27 -6.48
N ARG A 547 40.77 -16.25 -6.48
CA ARG A 547 40.57 -17.56 -5.84
C ARG A 547 40.33 -17.42 -4.35
N GLU A 548 41.13 -16.63 -3.66
CA GLU A 548 41.00 -16.39 -2.22
C GLU A 548 39.66 -15.71 -1.88
N ARG A 549 39.26 -14.69 -2.65
CA ARG A 549 37.95 -14.03 -2.51
C ARG A 549 36.79 -14.99 -2.76
N ALA A 550 36.83 -15.75 -3.85
CA ALA A 550 35.80 -16.71 -4.20
C ALA A 550 35.65 -17.80 -3.11
N ARG A 551 36.75 -18.23 -2.49
CA ARG A 551 36.72 -19.18 -1.38
C ARG A 551 36.10 -18.59 -0.12
N ALA A 552 36.38 -17.32 0.18
CA ALA A 552 35.78 -16.61 1.31
C ALA A 552 34.27 -16.39 1.11
N GLU A 553 33.83 -16.12 -0.12
CA GLU A 553 32.44 -15.88 -0.49
C GLU A 553 31.63 -17.16 -0.79
N ALA A 554 32.29 -18.31 -0.91
CA ALA A 554 31.65 -19.57 -1.26
C ALA A 554 30.65 -19.99 -0.17
N PRO A 555 29.42 -20.38 -0.55
CA PRO A 555 28.40 -20.77 0.41
C PRO A 555 28.84 -22.03 1.17
N ARG A 556 28.83 -21.95 2.50
CA ARG A 556 29.09 -23.10 3.37
C ARG A 556 27.84 -23.98 3.46
N LEU A 557 28.05 -25.26 3.74
CA LEU A 557 26.98 -26.25 4.05
C LEU A 557 26.02 -26.57 2.89
N VAL A 558 26.37 -26.21 1.66
CA VAL A 558 25.58 -26.63 0.49
C VAL A 558 25.87 -28.10 0.19
N THR A 559 24.81 -28.91 0.16
CA THR A 559 24.89 -30.32 -0.23
C THR A 559 24.38 -30.47 -1.66
N TYR A 560 25.07 -31.25 -2.48
CA TYR A 560 24.58 -31.63 -3.81
C TYR A 560 23.89 -32.99 -3.71
N ALA A 561 22.65 -33.07 -4.19
CA ALA A 561 21.96 -34.36 -4.33
C ALA A 561 22.73 -35.31 -5.27
N ASN A 562 23.39 -34.74 -6.29
CA ASN A 562 24.29 -35.46 -7.18
C ASN A 562 25.75 -34.99 -6.97
N PRO A 563 26.59 -35.77 -6.27
CA PRO A 563 27.98 -35.40 -6.03
C PRO A 563 28.86 -35.26 -7.29
N GLU A 564 28.43 -35.80 -8.44
CA GLU A 564 29.13 -35.60 -9.73
C GLU A 564 29.12 -34.14 -10.18
N ASP A 565 28.06 -33.38 -9.86
CA ASP A 565 27.94 -31.99 -10.30
C ASP A 565 29.01 -31.11 -9.64
N GLU A 566 29.26 -31.33 -8.35
CA GLU A 566 30.34 -30.66 -7.63
C GLU A 566 31.73 -31.12 -8.10
N ARG A 567 31.93 -32.44 -8.25
CA ARG A 567 33.21 -33.00 -8.73
C ARG A 567 33.57 -32.45 -10.10
N HIS A 568 32.60 -32.39 -11.02
CA HIS A 568 32.84 -31.93 -12.36
C HIS A 568 33.32 -30.47 -12.40
N LEU A 569 32.77 -29.59 -11.56
CA LEU A 569 33.22 -28.21 -11.45
C LEU A 569 34.63 -28.12 -10.89
N ARG A 570 34.94 -28.88 -9.82
CA ARG A 570 36.29 -28.93 -9.25
C ARG A 570 37.32 -29.42 -10.26
N GLU A 571 37.01 -30.45 -11.02
CA GLU A 571 37.87 -30.94 -12.12
C GLU A 571 38.04 -29.91 -13.23
N GLY A 572 36.98 -29.20 -13.61
CA GLY A 572 37.06 -28.12 -14.60
C GLY A 572 37.99 -27.00 -14.15
N VAL A 573 37.91 -26.59 -12.89
CA VAL A 573 38.85 -25.62 -12.32
C VAL A 573 40.27 -26.19 -12.33
N ARG A 574 40.49 -27.44 -11.90
CA ARG A 574 41.81 -28.07 -11.91
C ARG A 574 42.41 -28.10 -13.33
N LEU A 575 41.60 -28.41 -14.35
CA LEU A 575 42.01 -28.41 -15.76
C LEU A 575 42.52 -27.05 -16.25
N ALA A 576 42.06 -25.93 -15.70
CA ALA A 576 42.59 -24.61 -16.04
C ALA A 576 44.09 -24.47 -15.68
N PHE A 577 44.55 -25.20 -14.66
CA PHE A 577 45.90 -25.08 -14.08
C PHE A 577 46.80 -26.29 -14.30
N LEU A 578 46.30 -27.41 -14.84
CA LEU A 578 47.07 -28.63 -15.12
C LEU A 578 48.13 -28.50 -16.25
N GLY A 579 48.47 -27.28 -16.66
CA GLY A 579 49.53 -26.99 -17.63
C GLY A 579 50.59 -25.99 -17.13
N GLY A 580 50.60 -25.67 -15.83
CA GLY A 580 51.60 -24.81 -15.19
C GLY A 580 52.22 -25.49 -13.98
N ASP A 581 53.54 -25.38 -13.83
CA ASP A 581 54.43 -26.14 -12.93
C ASP A 581 54.25 -25.91 -11.41
N GLU A 582 53.09 -25.46 -10.92
CA GLU A 582 52.90 -25.15 -9.49
C GLU A 582 51.80 -25.96 -8.80
N ASP A 583 52.30 -26.92 -8.01
CA ASP A 583 51.77 -27.51 -6.78
C ASP A 583 50.33 -28.08 -6.76
N GLU A 584 50.27 -29.40 -6.89
CA GLU A 584 49.11 -30.25 -6.61
C GLU A 584 48.68 -30.28 -5.13
N ARG A 585 49.33 -29.53 -4.23
CA ARG A 585 49.13 -29.65 -2.77
C ARG A 585 48.15 -28.64 -2.14
N ALA A 586 47.50 -27.79 -2.92
CA ALA A 586 46.61 -26.74 -2.40
C ALA A 586 45.13 -26.84 -2.82
N TYR A 587 44.68 -27.97 -3.38
CA TYR A 587 43.31 -28.15 -3.89
C TYR A 587 42.31 -28.70 -2.88
#